data_AF-A0A430RJY8-F1
#
_entry.id   AF-A0A430RJY8-F1
#
_cell.length_a   1.000
_cell.length_b   1.000
_cell.length_c   1.000
_cell.angle_alpha   90.00
_cell.angle_beta   90.00
_cell.angle_gamma   90.00
#
_symmetry.space_group_name_H-M   'P 1'
#
loop_
_entity.id
_entity.type
_entity.pdbx_description
1 polymer ?
#
loop_
_entity_poly.entity_id
_entity_poly.type
_entity_poly.pdbx_seq_one_letter_code
_entity_poly.pdbx_strand_id
1 'polypeptide(L)'
;MARKRSLSTVQAALRILAYLAEHPEGVEVKEVARLLGKSLSTAYALLNSLAEEGFAVKTERGYRLGQAKPLRLETTPLEEALEELYLRTRERCYLALLTPEGIRLKTRGRQGQPHPLGDTLPEEVHALALGKVFLAYGALSLPPLVPRTPYTLTDPLALEAELTRVRESGLAAEMEEYAPGLSALAAPLFGPGRELLGALGVVVPTRRFPFAFGRLARALSEVAQVSAHLRPPEPPSLTSPLEPSLQVEVVEPPCALKERANLRDYPGAYQASLEDPEGFFGSFAREFHWETPWERVYDPATHTWFSGGRTNAALNALDRHLPEKAQQVALITLDGDGHLEKWTYRELLDLSSRLAGVFQNLGIKRGDRVALYLPTGLEAALSLLALARIGAVHVALPVGLGPEALRERLLQSQARLLVAADGYFRRGQLVPLRPVVEAALSGLDLPVLWHTRGTTEFLERASEGKPADAVPVPAQHPLFILHTSGSTGRPKGVVHGHGGYMVGVSWALRYLFDLKPGEVFHTTADLFWVVGHSFGLYAPLFLGGTSLLVEDRPDHPNPAAFYERLKRFGVDVLLTSPT
;
A
#
# COMPACT_ATOMS: atom_id res chain seq x y z
N MET A 1 -7.84 19.24 -28.55
CA MET A 1 -8.45 18.61 -29.76
C MET A 1 -7.43 17.70 -30.45
N ALA A 2 -7.34 16.43 -30.05
CA ALA A 2 -6.66 15.38 -30.83
C ALA A 2 -7.70 14.27 -31.07
N ARG A 3 -8.43 14.36 -32.19
CA ARG A 3 -9.61 13.52 -32.49
C ARG A 3 -9.30 12.62 -33.69
N LYS A 4 -9.41 11.30 -33.50
CA LYS A 4 -9.93 10.30 -34.47
C LYS A 4 -9.25 10.14 -35.86
N ARG A 5 -7.93 10.29 -36.03
CA ARG A 5 -7.28 10.02 -37.34
C ARG A 5 -6.61 8.64 -37.54
N SER A 6 -6.43 7.80 -36.51
CA SER A 6 -5.69 6.52 -36.66
C SER A 6 -6.55 5.33 -37.10
N LEU A 7 -7.73 5.10 -36.49
CA LEU A 7 -8.57 3.92 -36.78
C LEU A 7 -9.20 3.94 -38.19
N SER A 8 -9.56 5.11 -38.71
CA SER A 8 -10.21 5.22 -40.03
C SER A 8 -9.29 4.90 -41.20
N THR A 9 -7.99 5.15 -41.05
CA THR A 9 -7.00 4.92 -42.11
C THR A 9 -6.63 3.45 -42.20
N VAL A 10 -6.49 2.79 -41.05
CA VAL A 10 -6.27 1.32 -40.98
C VAL A 10 -7.46 0.57 -41.54
N GLN A 11 -8.70 0.95 -41.17
CA GLN A 11 -9.91 0.37 -41.75
C GLN A 11 -9.99 0.58 -43.27
N ALA A 12 -9.59 1.76 -43.77
CA ALA A 12 -9.55 2.01 -45.20
C ALA A 12 -8.51 1.12 -45.91
N ALA A 13 -7.31 0.96 -45.35
CA ALA A 13 -6.28 0.08 -45.89
C ALA A 13 -6.74 -1.39 -45.92
N LEU A 14 -7.34 -1.91 -44.83
CA LEU A 14 -7.86 -3.28 -44.78
C LEU A 14 -8.98 -3.51 -45.79
N ARG A 15 -9.87 -2.53 -45.99
CA ARG A 15 -10.93 -2.61 -47.01
C ARG A 15 -10.36 -2.60 -48.43
N ILE A 16 -9.29 -1.84 -48.69
CA ILE A 16 -8.59 -1.89 -49.98
C ILE A 16 -8.04 -3.29 -50.20
N LEU A 17 -7.33 -3.87 -49.22
CA LEU A 17 -6.70 -5.17 -49.37
C LEU A 17 -7.71 -6.31 -49.58
N ALA A 18 -8.81 -6.30 -48.83
CA ALA A 18 -9.91 -7.25 -49.05
C ALA A 18 -10.49 -7.12 -50.47
N TYR A 19 -10.71 -5.89 -50.93
CA TYR A 19 -11.24 -5.64 -52.27
C TYR A 19 -10.27 -6.06 -53.38
N LEU A 20 -8.96 -5.82 -53.21
CA LEU A 20 -7.92 -6.29 -54.13
C LEU A 20 -7.80 -7.83 -54.15
N ALA A 21 -8.11 -8.52 -53.04
CA ALA A 21 -8.10 -9.97 -52.96
C ALA A 21 -9.28 -10.60 -53.72
N GLU A 22 -10.44 -9.92 -53.74
CA GLU A 22 -11.63 -10.35 -54.49
C GLU A 22 -11.52 -10.08 -56.00
N HIS A 23 -10.58 -9.22 -56.44
CA HIS A 23 -10.42 -8.78 -57.83
C HIS A 23 -8.97 -9.01 -58.32
N PRO A 24 -8.58 -10.28 -58.58
CA PRO A 24 -7.21 -10.65 -58.93
C PRO A 24 -6.71 -10.04 -60.26
N GLU A 25 -7.63 -9.69 -61.16
CA GLU A 25 -7.37 -8.98 -62.42
C GLU A 25 -6.91 -7.52 -62.25
N GLY A 26 -7.09 -6.95 -61.05
CA GLY A 26 -6.70 -5.59 -60.69
C GLY A 26 -7.85 -4.58 -60.68
N VAL A 27 -7.68 -3.52 -59.90
CA VAL A 27 -8.69 -2.51 -59.57
C VAL A 27 -8.17 -1.12 -59.88
N GLU A 28 -9.01 -0.27 -60.50
CA GLU A 28 -8.65 1.11 -60.76
C GLU A 28 -8.75 1.98 -59.50
N VAL A 29 -7.92 3.02 -59.42
CA VAL A 29 -7.94 3.96 -58.27
C VAL A 29 -9.30 4.64 -58.10
N LYS A 30 -10.03 4.86 -59.21
CA LYS A 30 -11.38 5.44 -59.18
C LYS A 30 -12.38 4.54 -58.44
N GLU A 31 -12.23 3.24 -58.58
CA GLU A 31 -13.08 2.25 -57.93
C GLU A 31 -12.76 2.17 -56.43
N VAL A 32 -11.47 2.20 -56.08
CA VAL A 32 -11.03 2.28 -54.69
C VAL A 32 -11.49 3.58 -54.01
N ALA A 33 -11.44 4.71 -54.70
CA ALA A 33 -11.96 5.97 -54.19
C ALA A 33 -13.46 5.89 -53.90
N ARG A 34 -14.23 5.25 -54.79
CA ARG A 34 -15.66 5.00 -54.63
C ARG A 34 -15.96 4.06 -53.47
N LEU A 35 -15.24 2.94 -53.37
CA LEU A 35 -15.35 1.96 -52.27
C LEU A 35 -15.17 2.61 -50.89
N LEU A 36 -14.19 3.51 -50.78
CA LEU A 36 -13.85 4.17 -49.54
C LEU A 36 -14.69 5.42 -49.25
N GLY A 37 -15.42 5.95 -50.23
CA GLY A 37 -16.07 7.26 -50.15
C GLY A 37 -15.06 8.40 -49.94
N LYS A 38 -13.89 8.31 -50.57
CA LYS A 38 -12.74 9.23 -50.39
C LYS A 38 -12.36 9.90 -51.72
N SER A 39 -11.57 10.97 -51.65
CA SER A 39 -11.03 11.60 -52.85
C SER A 39 -10.08 10.66 -53.61
N LEU A 40 -9.99 10.84 -54.93
CA LEU A 40 -9.02 10.16 -55.79
C LEU A 40 -7.58 10.30 -55.28
N SER A 41 -7.21 11.48 -54.77
CA SER A 41 -5.89 11.73 -54.18
C SER A 41 -5.61 10.89 -52.93
N THR A 42 -6.63 10.70 -52.08
CA THR A 42 -6.50 9.88 -50.86
C THR A 42 -6.40 8.39 -51.21
N ALA A 43 -7.20 7.92 -52.17
CA ALA A 43 -7.10 6.56 -52.68
C ALA A 43 -5.74 6.29 -53.33
N TYR A 44 -5.20 7.24 -54.10
CA TYR A 44 -3.85 7.15 -54.65
C TYR A 44 -2.79 7.06 -53.56
N ALA A 45 -2.85 7.91 -52.53
CA ALA A 45 -1.90 7.89 -51.44
C ALA A 45 -1.91 6.54 -50.70
N LEU A 46 -3.10 6.00 -50.38
CA LEU A 46 -3.23 4.70 -49.71
C LEU A 46 -2.73 3.53 -50.57
N LEU A 47 -3.09 3.50 -51.86
CA LEU A 47 -2.64 2.44 -52.77
C LEU A 47 -1.13 2.48 -53.02
N ASN A 48 -0.55 3.68 -53.12
CA ASN A 48 0.90 3.83 -53.24
C ASN A 48 1.62 3.36 -51.98
N SER A 49 1.15 3.73 -50.78
CA SER A 49 1.73 3.22 -49.54
C SER A 49 1.62 1.70 -49.42
N LEU A 50 0.47 1.12 -49.80
CA LEU A 50 0.32 -0.35 -49.84
C LEU A 50 1.26 -0.98 -50.89
N ALA A 51 1.54 -0.30 -52.00
CA ALA A 51 2.44 -0.80 -53.02
C ALA A 51 3.92 -0.70 -52.64
N GLU A 52 4.32 0.36 -51.94
CA GLU A 52 5.67 0.52 -51.39
C GLU A 52 6.03 -0.61 -50.41
N GLU A 53 5.07 -0.97 -49.56
CA GLU A 53 5.16 -2.07 -48.60
C GLU A 53 4.93 -3.47 -49.22
N GLY A 54 4.59 -3.52 -50.51
CA GLY A 54 4.43 -4.78 -51.27
C GLY A 54 3.08 -5.49 -51.09
N PHE A 55 2.13 -4.92 -50.36
CA PHE A 55 0.78 -5.45 -50.22
C PHE A 55 -0.10 -5.20 -51.47
N ALA A 56 0.29 -4.25 -52.32
CA ALA A 56 -0.31 -4.02 -53.63
C ALA A 56 0.76 -3.98 -54.73
N VAL A 57 0.40 -4.28 -55.96
CA VAL A 57 1.27 -4.16 -57.12
C VAL A 57 0.55 -3.33 -58.18
N LYS A 58 1.19 -2.27 -58.64
CA LYS A 58 0.67 -1.45 -59.73
C LYS A 58 0.80 -2.21 -61.05
N THR A 59 -0.30 -2.29 -61.80
CA THR A 59 -0.40 -2.92 -63.13
C THR A 59 -0.84 -1.89 -64.16
N GLU A 60 -0.86 -2.28 -65.43
CA GLU A 60 -1.37 -1.43 -66.52
C GLU A 60 -2.86 -1.06 -66.34
N ARG A 61 -3.63 -1.89 -65.63
CA ARG A 61 -5.06 -1.69 -65.36
C ARG A 61 -5.38 -1.20 -63.94
N GLY A 62 -4.38 -0.75 -63.17
CA GLY A 62 -4.59 -0.21 -61.82
C GLY A 62 -3.69 -0.86 -60.78
N TYR A 63 -4.26 -1.44 -59.73
CA TYR A 63 -3.54 -2.11 -58.64
C TYR A 63 -4.14 -3.49 -58.41
N ARG A 64 -3.31 -4.50 -58.20
CA ARG A 64 -3.74 -5.84 -57.75
C ARG A 64 -3.11 -6.17 -56.41
N LEU A 65 -3.60 -7.21 -55.75
CA LEU A 65 -3.01 -7.69 -54.51
C LEU A 65 -1.55 -8.12 -54.77
N GLY A 66 -0.64 -7.58 -53.98
CA GLY A 66 0.77 -7.94 -53.99
C GLY A 66 1.05 -9.14 -53.10
N GLN A 67 2.13 -9.86 -53.38
CA GLN A 67 2.73 -10.71 -52.36
C GLN A 67 3.50 -9.78 -51.43
N ALA A 68 3.03 -9.65 -50.20
CA ALA A 68 3.70 -8.85 -49.18
C ALA A 68 5.19 -9.15 -49.23
N LYS A 69 6.04 -8.11 -49.24
CA LYS A 69 7.48 -8.34 -49.12
C LYS A 69 7.68 -9.20 -47.87
N PRO A 70 8.43 -10.31 -47.94
CA PRO A 70 8.79 -11.02 -46.73
C PRO A 70 9.48 -10.01 -45.82
N LEU A 71 8.86 -9.69 -44.69
CA LEU A 71 9.47 -8.87 -43.67
C LEU A 71 10.74 -9.60 -43.23
N ARG A 72 11.89 -9.15 -43.72
CA ARG A 72 13.16 -9.44 -43.07
C ARG A 72 13.22 -8.61 -41.80
N LEU A 73 12.44 -9.03 -40.80
CA LEU A 73 12.66 -8.66 -39.42
C LEU A 73 13.76 -9.59 -38.90
N GLU A 74 15.01 -9.20 -39.13
CA GLU A 74 16.14 -9.70 -38.34
C GLU A 74 16.19 -9.03 -36.95
N THR A 75 15.06 -8.56 -36.44
CA THR A 75 14.93 -8.06 -35.07
C THR A 75 14.39 -9.18 -34.22
N THR A 76 15.09 -9.51 -33.14
CA THR A 76 14.54 -10.42 -32.14
C THR A 76 13.21 -9.86 -31.65
N PRO A 77 12.16 -10.68 -31.43
CA PRO A 77 10.83 -10.17 -31.10
C PRO A 77 10.78 -9.29 -29.82
N LEU A 78 11.79 -9.40 -28.95
CA LEU A 78 11.94 -8.57 -27.76
C LEU A 78 12.33 -7.11 -28.07
N GLU A 79 12.88 -6.82 -29.25
CA GLU A 79 13.15 -5.45 -29.69
C GLU A 79 11.89 -4.68 -30.06
N GLU A 80 10.84 -5.38 -30.52
CA GLU A 80 9.52 -4.77 -30.74
C GLU A 80 8.91 -4.29 -29.42
N ALA A 81 9.19 -5.01 -28.32
CA ALA A 81 8.76 -4.61 -26.98
C ALA A 81 9.41 -3.29 -26.55
N LEU A 82 10.69 -3.11 -26.90
CA LEU A 82 11.41 -1.86 -26.64
C LEU A 82 10.81 -0.68 -27.43
N GLU A 83 10.46 -0.89 -28.71
CA GLU A 83 9.82 0.14 -29.53
C GLU A 83 8.41 0.47 -29.03
N GLU A 84 7.61 -0.55 -28.70
CA GLU A 84 6.25 -0.37 -28.18
C GLU A 84 6.25 0.39 -26.84
N LEU A 85 7.17 0.03 -25.94
CA LEU A 85 7.34 0.75 -24.66
C LEU A 85 7.71 2.21 -24.90
N TYR A 86 8.60 2.49 -25.86
CA TYR A 86 8.93 3.86 -26.26
C TYR A 86 7.72 4.61 -26.84
N LEU A 87 6.92 3.98 -27.69
CA LEU A 87 5.75 4.61 -28.31
C LEU A 87 4.68 4.98 -27.28
N ARG A 88 4.47 4.12 -26.26
CA ARG A 88 3.51 4.34 -25.17
C ARG A 88 3.97 5.40 -24.17
N THR A 89 5.25 5.39 -23.81
CA THR A 89 5.76 6.25 -22.75
C THR A 89 6.26 7.59 -23.28
N ARG A 90 6.82 7.59 -24.50
CA ARG A 90 7.65 8.68 -25.08
C ARG A 90 8.85 9.05 -24.21
N GLU A 91 9.25 8.13 -23.34
CA GLU A 91 10.37 8.24 -22.44
C GLU A 91 11.52 7.37 -22.92
N ARG A 92 12.70 7.55 -22.35
CA ARG A 92 13.80 6.68 -22.69
C ARG A 92 13.57 5.28 -22.13
N CYS A 93 13.71 4.29 -23.00
CA CYS A 93 13.48 2.90 -22.68
C CYS A 93 14.75 2.08 -22.91
N TYR A 94 14.88 1.01 -22.15
CA TYR A 94 15.99 0.08 -22.18
C TYR A 94 15.45 -1.34 -22.29
N LEU A 95 16.16 -2.18 -23.02
CA LEU A 95 15.97 -3.61 -23.07
C LEU A 95 17.28 -4.26 -22.67
N ALA A 96 17.28 -4.97 -21.55
CA ALA A 96 18.40 -5.77 -21.11
C ALA A 96 18.10 -7.23 -21.44
N LEU A 97 18.88 -7.83 -22.34
CA LEU A 97 18.75 -9.23 -22.73
C LEU A 97 19.82 -10.06 -22.05
N LEU A 98 19.41 -11.17 -21.45
CA LEU A 98 20.33 -12.17 -20.93
C LEU A 98 20.81 -13.05 -22.09
N THR A 99 22.10 -13.00 -22.42
CA THR A 99 22.74 -13.83 -23.45
C THR A 99 23.78 -14.77 -22.81
N PRO A 100 24.25 -15.81 -23.52
CA PRO A 100 25.33 -16.68 -23.03
C PRO A 100 26.61 -15.91 -22.66
N GLU A 101 26.86 -14.76 -23.29
CA GLU A 101 28.02 -13.89 -23.06
C GLU A 101 27.77 -12.80 -21.99
N GLY A 102 26.61 -12.83 -21.31
CA GLY A 102 26.21 -11.86 -20.29
C GLY A 102 25.03 -10.97 -20.71
N ILE A 103 24.84 -9.84 -20.02
CA ILE A 103 23.68 -8.98 -20.25
C ILE A 103 24.00 -7.91 -21.31
N ARG A 104 23.22 -7.88 -22.39
CA ARG A 104 23.30 -6.88 -23.46
C ARG A 104 22.18 -5.86 -23.33
N LEU A 105 22.54 -4.58 -23.34
CA LEU A 105 21.59 -3.48 -23.30
C LEU A 105 21.33 -2.95 -24.71
N LYS A 106 20.06 -2.71 -25.01
CA LYS A 106 19.58 -1.90 -26.13
C LYS A 106 18.78 -0.74 -25.58
N THR A 107 18.87 0.42 -26.24
CA THR A 107 18.17 1.63 -25.84
C THR A 107 17.30 2.16 -26.95
N ARG A 108 16.15 2.72 -26.56
CA ARG A 108 15.32 3.52 -27.43
C ARG A 108 14.92 4.83 -26.76
N GLY A 109 15.16 5.94 -27.44
CA GLY A 109 14.84 7.27 -26.93
C GLY A 109 14.98 8.36 -27.99
N ARG A 110 14.73 9.62 -27.61
CA ARG A 110 14.93 10.78 -28.52
C ARG A 110 16.43 10.94 -28.84
N GLN A 111 16.73 11.21 -30.11
CA GLN A 111 18.10 11.53 -30.56
C GLN A 111 18.67 12.72 -29.76
N GLY A 112 19.96 12.67 -29.41
CA GLY A 112 20.68 13.76 -28.75
C GLY A 112 20.57 13.82 -27.22
N GLN A 113 19.81 12.94 -26.57
CA GLN A 113 19.84 12.81 -25.11
C GLN A 113 20.99 11.88 -24.65
N PRO A 114 21.74 12.21 -23.59
CA PRO A 114 22.92 11.47 -23.14
C PRO A 114 22.56 10.04 -22.72
N HIS A 115 23.28 9.02 -23.18
CA HIS A 115 23.07 7.59 -22.89
C HIS A 115 23.79 7.18 -21.59
N PRO A 116 23.12 7.14 -20.42
CA PRO A 116 23.80 6.93 -19.13
C PRO A 116 24.38 5.52 -18.94
N LEU A 117 23.86 4.53 -19.67
CA LEU A 117 24.34 3.13 -19.61
C LEU A 117 25.12 2.78 -20.88
N GLY A 118 25.95 1.74 -20.91
CA GLY A 118 26.63 1.30 -22.14
C GLY A 118 25.78 0.30 -22.93
N ASP A 119 26.46 -0.56 -23.68
CA ASP A 119 25.87 -1.75 -24.32
C ASP A 119 25.74 -2.93 -23.34
N THR A 120 26.17 -2.76 -22.09
CA THR A 120 26.10 -3.74 -20.98
C THR A 120 25.76 -3.03 -19.68
N LEU A 121 25.32 -3.80 -18.67
CA LEU A 121 25.12 -3.26 -17.32
C LEU A 121 26.48 -2.92 -16.66
N PRO A 122 26.56 -1.83 -15.88
CA PRO A 122 27.73 -1.53 -15.04
C PRO A 122 27.84 -2.50 -13.85
N GLU A 123 28.97 -2.47 -13.14
CA GLU A 123 29.22 -3.35 -12.00
C GLU A 123 28.23 -3.12 -10.84
N GLU A 124 27.83 -1.86 -10.59
CA GLU A 124 26.88 -1.49 -9.54
C GLU A 124 25.43 -1.73 -9.98
N VAL A 125 25.12 -2.93 -10.47
CA VAL A 125 23.76 -3.31 -10.92
C VAL A 125 22.70 -3.15 -9.83
N HIS A 126 23.08 -3.20 -8.56
CA HIS A 126 22.16 -2.98 -7.43
C HIS A 126 21.61 -1.55 -7.37
N ALA A 127 22.31 -0.58 -7.99
CA ALA A 127 21.88 0.81 -8.13
C ALA A 127 21.01 1.06 -9.37
N LEU A 128 20.63 -0.01 -10.08
CA LEU A 128 19.80 0.01 -11.28
C LEU A 128 18.48 -0.72 -11.06
N ALA A 129 17.37 -0.15 -11.56
CA ALA A 129 16.09 -0.84 -11.61
C ALA A 129 16.21 -2.12 -12.48
N LEU A 130 16.87 -2.04 -13.64
CA LEU A 130 17.14 -3.21 -14.48
C LEU A 130 17.99 -4.25 -13.73
N GLY A 131 19.04 -3.81 -13.03
CA GLY A 131 19.92 -4.71 -12.31
C GLY A 131 19.23 -5.40 -11.13
N LYS A 132 18.37 -4.69 -10.39
CA LYS A 132 17.52 -5.29 -9.35
C LYS A 132 16.59 -6.37 -9.89
N VAL A 133 16.09 -6.27 -11.13
CA VAL A 133 15.34 -7.37 -11.75
C VAL A 133 16.24 -8.60 -11.89
N PHE A 134 17.44 -8.47 -12.45
CA PHE A 134 18.34 -9.61 -12.60
C PHE A 134 18.79 -10.22 -11.27
N LEU A 135 19.05 -9.39 -10.26
CA LEU A 135 19.36 -9.86 -8.90
C LEU A 135 18.18 -10.59 -8.27
N ALA A 136 16.96 -10.05 -8.39
CA ALA A 136 15.75 -10.63 -7.81
C ALA A 136 15.44 -12.03 -8.33
N TYR A 137 15.74 -12.30 -9.60
CA TYR A 137 15.51 -13.58 -10.25
C TYR A 137 16.77 -14.44 -10.40
N GLY A 138 17.85 -14.11 -9.68
CA GLY A 138 19.05 -14.95 -9.55
C GLY A 138 19.92 -15.04 -10.81
N ALA A 139 19.77 -14.12 -11.76
CA ALA A 139 20.56 -14.10 -12.99
C ALA A 139 21.92 -13.41 -12.83
N LEU A 140 22.13 -12.68 -11.74
CA LEU A 140 23.40 -12.06 -11.37
C LEU A 140 23.74 -12.40 -9.92
N SER A 141 25.03 -12.59 -9.64
CA SER A 141 25.55 -12.61 -8.28
C SER A 141 25.47 -11.21 -7.66
N LEU A 142 25.32 -11.16 -6.34
CA LEU A 142 25.30 -9.90 -5.61
C LEU A 142 26.65 -9.16 -5.74
N PRO A 143 26.70 -7.96 -6.35
CA PRO A 143 27.94 -7.19 -6.46
C PRO A 143 28.28 -6.51 -5.12
N PRO A 144 29.50 -5.96 -4.97
CA PRO A 144 29.78 -5.00 -3.91
C PRO A 144 28.79 -3.83 -3.94
N LEU A 145 28.23 -3.50 -2.77
CA LEU A 145 27.19 -2.48 -2.65
C LEU A 145 27.81 -1.08 -2.50
N VAL A 146 28.18 -0.49 -3.63
CA VAL A 146 28.84 0.82 -3.73
C VAL A 146 27.79 1.93 -3.91
N PRO A 147 27.78 2.98 -3.04
CA PRO A 147 26.82 4.07 -3.18
C PRO A 147 27.07 4.88 -4.46
N ARG A 148 26.02 5.07 -5.27
CA ARG A 148 26.04 5.94 -6.46
C ARG A 148 25.31 7.27 -6.23
N THR A 149 24.23 7.21 -5.47
CA THR A 149 23.38 8.33 -5.06
C THR A 149 22.96 8.16 -3.60
N PRO A 150 22.44 9.20 -2.94
CA PRO A 150 21.91 9.07 -1.57
C PRO A 150 20.76 8.06 -1.43
N TYR A 151 20.16 7.62 -2.54
CA TYR A 151 19.06 6.65 -2.57
C TYR A 151 19.51 5.24 -2.96
N THR A 152 20.78 5.04 -3.30
CA THR A 152 21.32 3.72 -3.64
C THR A 152 21.26 2.80 -2.42
N LEU A 153 20.63 1.63 -2.57
CA LEU A 153 20.57 0.63 -1.51
C LEU A 153 21.94 -0.02 -1.32
N THR A 154 22.64 0.37 -0.26
CA THR A 154 23.95 -0.21 0.10
C THR A 154 23.92 -1.16 1.29
N ASP A 155 22.77 -1.29 1.95
CA ASP A 155 22.54 -2.28 2.99
C ASP A 155 22.03 -3.59 2.37
N PRO A 156 22.71 -4.74 2.59
CA PRO A 156 22.29 -6.03 2.05
C PRO A 156 20.87 -6.44 2.45
N LEU A 157 20.42 -6.14 3.67
CA LEU A 157 19.08 -6.50 4.13
C LEU A 157 18.00 -5.64 3.45
N ALA A 158 18.23 -4.33 3.35
CA ALA A 158 17.33 -3.43 2.62
C ALA A 158 17.25 -3.79 1.13
N LEU A 159 18.38 -4.19 0.53
CA LEU A 159 18.41 -4.67 -0.85
C LEU A 159 17.62 -5.98 -0.99
N GLU A 160 17.82 -6.96 -0.11
CA GLU A 160 17.06 -8.23 -0.16
C GLU A 160 15.55 -8.02 0.02
N ALA A 161 15.15 -7.09 0.88
CA ALA A 161 13.76 -6.69 1.03
C ALA A 161 13.20 -6.07 -0.26
N GLU A 162 14.00 -5.25 -0.95
CA GLU A 162 13.62 -4.70 -2.26
C GLU A 162 13.54 -5.79 -3.34
N LEU A 163 14.50 -6.71 -3.40
CA LEU A 163 14.47 -7.84 -4.35
C LEU A 163 13.25 -8.73 -4.12
N THR A 164 12.85 -8.93 -2.86
CA THR A 164 11.62 -9.64 -2.51
C THR A 164 10.38 -8.90 -3.00
N ARG A 165 10.30 -7.57 -2.81
CA ARG A 165 9.23 -6.75 -3.40
C ARG A 165 9.19 -6.82 -4.93
N VAL A 166 10.36 -6.88 -5.59
CA VAL A 166 10.46 -7.02 -7.05
C VAL A 166 9.91 -8.37 -7.51
N ARG A 167 10.19 -9.46 -6.76
CA ARG A 167 9.63 -10.80 -7.04
C ARG A 167 8.11 -10.83 -6.87
N GLU A 168 7.58 -10.17 -5.84
CA GLU A 168 6.13 -10.15 -5.55
C GLU A 168 5.34 -9.25 -6.52
N SER A 169 5.89 -8.07 -6.84
CA SER A 169 5.20 -7.07 -7.67
C SER A 169 5.48 -7.21 -9.17
N GLY A 170 6.57 -7.89 -9.54
CA GLY A 170 7.06 -7.94 -10.92
C GLY A 170 7.61 -6.60 -11.42
N LEU A 171 7.90 -5.65 -10.53
CA LEU A 171 8.40 -4.33 -10.88
C LEU A 171 9.53 -3.92 -9.95
N ALA A 172 10.65 -3.49 -10.52
CA ALA A 172 11.72 -2.81 -9.80
C ALA A 172 11.56 -1.30 -10.01
N ALA A 173 11.75 -0.52 -8.95
CA ALA A 173 11.82 0.93 -9.02
C ALA A 173 13.15 1.41 -8.45
N GLU A 174 13.74 2.41 -9.09
CA GLU A 174 14.92 3.08 -8.54
C GLU A 174 14.78 4.59 -8.63
N MET A 175 14.95 5.24 -7.48
CA MET A 175 14.93 6.69 -7.35
C MET A 175 16.36 7.20 -7.44
N GLU A 176 16.62 8.15 -8.33
CA GLU A 176 18.01 8.61 -8.58
C GLU A 176 18.91 7.42 -8.94
N GLU A 177 18.50 6.67 -9.97
CA GLU A 177 19.16 5.49 -10.50
C GLU A 177 20.54 5.85 -11.05
N TYR A 178 21.58 5.26 -10.47
CA TYR A 178 23.00 5.36 -10.84
C TYR A 178 23.63 6.77 -10.82
N ALA A 179 22.84 7.82 -11.00
CA ALA A 179 23.22 9.22 -10.94
C ALA A 179 22.02 10.09 -10.51
N PRO A 180 22.25 11.23 -9.83
CA PRO A 180 21.17 12.11 -9.41
C PRO A 180 20.31 12.61 -10.57
N GLY A 181 19.02 12.77 -10.33
CA GLY A 181 18.08 13.41 -11.26
C GLY A 181 17.42 12.49 -12.31
N LEU A 182 17.76 11.20 -12.36
CA LEU A 182 17.07 10.19 -13.18
C LEU A 182 16.47 9.10 -12.30
N SER A 183 15.24 8.70 -12.54
CA SER A 183 14.60 7.58 -11.83
C SER A 183 14.04 6.61 -12.85
N ALA A 184 13.97 5.34 -12.48
CA ALA A 184 13.68 4.26 -13.41
C ALA A 184 12.71 3.23 -12.86
N LEU A 185 12.01 2.59 -13.79
CA LEU A 185 11.22 1.39 -13.54
C LEU A 185 11.72 0.29 -14.45
N ALA A 186 11.77 -0.93 -13.94
CA ALA A 186 12.07 -2.11 -14.73
C ALA A 186 11.08 -3.26 -14.44
N ALA A 187 10.81 -4.08 -15.45
CA ALA A 187 10.00 -5.29 -15.35
C ALA A 187 10.75 -6.46 -15.97
N PRO A 188 10.64 -7.67 -15.41
CA PRO A 188 11.20 -8.87 -16.00
C PRO A 188 10.48 -9.26 -17.29
N LEU A 189 11.23 -9.83 -18.22
CA LEU A 189 10.72 -10.53 -19.38
C LEU A 189 10.90 -12.02 -19.15
N PHE A 190 9.80 -12.77 -19.19
CA PHE A 190 9.81 -14.21 -19.01
C PHE A 190 9.51 -14.93 -20.32
N GLY A 191 10.14 -16.09 -20.51
CA GLY A 191 9.76 -17.01 -21.57
C GLY A 191 8.58 -17.89 -21.18
N PRO A 192 8.13 -18.76 -22.11
CA PRO A 192 6.98 -19.64 -21.89
C PRO A 192 7.13 -20.59 -20.70
N GLY A 193 8.36 -20.97 -20.33
CA GLY A 193 8.67 -21.82 -19.18
C GLY A 193 8.87 -21.03 -17.87
N ARG A 194 8.58 -19.73 -17.86
CA ARG A 194 8.84 -18.76 -16.77
C ARG A 194 10.32 -18.54 -16.45
N GLU A 195 11.20 -18.90 -17.37
CA GLU A 195 12.62 -18.53 -17.33
C GLU A 195 12.82 -17.04 -17.61
N LEU A 196 13.77 -16.40 -16.93
CA LEU A 196 14.08 -14.99 -17.15
C LEU A 196 14.86 -14.84 -18.47
N LEU A 197 14.31 -14.07 -19.41
CA LEU A 197 14.96 -13.74 -20.68
C LEU A 197 15.70 -12.40 -20.64
N GLY A 198 15.27 -11.51 -19.75
CA GLY A 198 15.76 -10.15 -19.69
C GLY A 198 14.89 -9.24 -18.85
N ALA A 199 15.05 -7.94 -19.05
CA ALA A 199 14.25 -6.92 -18.41
C ALA A 199 14.00 -5.74 -19.35
N LEU A 200 12.82 -5.14 -19.27
CA LEU A 200 12.51 -3.86 -19.90
C LEU A 200 12.57 -2.77 -18.85
N GLY A 201 13.13 -1.62 -19.21
CA GLY A 201 13.29 -0.47 -18.34
C GLY A 201 12.79 0.81 -18.98
N VAL A 202 12.31 1.75 -18.17
CA VAL A 202 12.00 3.12 -18.58
C VAL A 202 12.58 4.11 -17.59
N VAL A 203 13.25 5.14 -18.11
CA VAL A 203 13.94 6.16 -17.32
C VAL A 203 13.31 7.52 -17.56
N VAL A 204 13.07 8.27 -16.48
CA VAL A 204 12.53 9.62 -16.51
C VAL A 204 13.25 10.53 -15.51
N PRO A 205 13.22 11.87 -15.68
CA PRO A 205 13.71 12.79 -14.67
C PRO A 205 13.01 12.58 -13.32
N THR A 206 13.78 12.51 -12.23
CA THR A 206 13.31 12.23 -10.86
C THR A 206 12.12 13.10 -10.46
N ARG A 207 12.15 14.40 -10.78
CA ARG A 207 11.04 15.34 -10.50
C ARG A 207 9.68 14.96 -11.09
N ARG A 208 9.66 14.15 -12.16
CA ARG A 208 8.43 13.67 -12.80
C ARG A 208 8.04 12.26 -12.37
N PHE A 209 8.96 11.53 -11.73
CA PHE A 209 8.79 10.11 -11.45
C PHE A 209 7.54 9.82 -10.60
N PRO A 210 7.25 10.54 -9.48
CA PRO A 210 6.05 10.29 -8.69
C PRO A 210 4.74 10.45 -9.48
N PHE A 211 4.67 11.44 -10.38
CA PHE A 211 3.49 11.71 -11.19
C PHE A 211 3.37 10.78 -12.40
N ALA A 212 4.50 10.23 -12.88
CA ALA A 212 4.54 9.34 -14.03
C ALA A 212 4.44 7.86 -13.64
N PHE A 213 4.75 7.51 -12.39
CA PHE A 213 4.91 6.13 -11.90
C PHE A 213 3.77 5.20 -12.34
N GLY A 214 2.52 5.53 -12.00
CA GLY A 214 1.38 4.67 -12.31
C GLY A 214 1.19 4.41 -13.81
N ARG A 215 1.40 5.44 -14.65
CA ARG A 215 1.33 5.31 -16.11
C ARG A 215 2.47 4.47 -16.66
N LEU A 216 3.69 4.68 -16.16
CA LEU A 216 4.89 3.98 -16.60
C LEU A 216 4.87 2.51 -16.18
N ALA A 217 4.58 2.23 -14.91
CA ALA A 217 4.43 0.87 -14.38
C ALA A 217 3.40 0.07 -15.19
N ARG A 218 2.23 0.66 -15.45
CA ARG A 218 1.20 0.03 -16.29
C ARG A 218 1.71 -0.27 -17.70
N ALA A 219 2.32 0.70 -18.38
CA ALA A 219 2.84 0.51 -19.73
C ALA A 219 3.93 -0.57 -19.75
N LEU A 220 4.80 -0.58 -18.75
CA LEU A 220 5.90 -1.53 -18.62
C LEU A 220 5.39 -2.96 -18.40
N SER A 221 4.46 -3.16 -17.45
CA SER A 221 3.87 -4.47 -17.18
C SER A 221 3.06 -5.00 -18.37
N GLU A 222 2.25 -4.16 -19.02
CA GLU A 222 1.47 -4.57 -20.18
C GLU A 222 2.37 -5.01 -21.35
N VAL A 223 3.44 -4.26 -21.62
CA VAL A 223 4.39 -4.61 -22.69
C VAL A 223 5.17 -5.87 -22.31
N ALA A 224 5.68 -5.97 -21.08
CA ALA A 224 6.42 -7.15 -20.62
C ALA A 224 5.59 -8.43 -20.65
N GLN A 225 4.30 -8.36 -20.33
CA GLN A 225 3.38 -9.50 -20.39
C GLN A 225 3.12 -9.98 -21.82
N VAL A 226 2.91 -9.06 -22.78
CA VAL A 226 2.67 -9.42 -24.18
C VAL A 226 3.92 -10.05 -24.81
N SER A 227 5.10 -9.61 -24.39
CA SER A 227 6.37 -10.16 -24.85
C SER A 227 6.70 -11.57 -24.34
N ALA A 228 5.93 -12.10 -23.39
CA ALA A 228 6.13 -13.44 -22.81
C ALA A 228 5.80 -14.61 -23.77
N HIS A 229 5.25 -14.32 -24.94
CA HIS A 229 4.88 -15.31 -25.96
C HIS A 229 5.92 -15.49 -27.07
N LEU A 230 7.12 -14.92 -26.90
CA LEU A 230 8.14 -14.86 -27.94
C LEU A 230 9.21 -15.92 -27.72
N ARG A 231 9.64 -16.60 -28.80
CA ARG A 231 10.61 -17.71 -28.70
C ARG A 231 11.99 -17.19 -28.24
N PRO A 232 12.54 -17.71 -27.15
CA PRO A 232 13.83 -17.27 -26.63
C PRO A 232 15.02 -17.91 -27.38
N PRO A 233 16.21 -17.29 -27.37
CA PRO A 233 17.46 -18.01 -27.57
C PRO A 233 17.66 -19.04 -26.45
N GLU A 234 18.38 -20.14 -26.71
CA GLU A 234 18.60 -21.22 -25.73
C GLU A 234 19.13 -20.65 -24.40
N PRO A 235 18.41 -20.85 -23.28
CA PRO A 235 18.87 -20.35 -21.99
C PRO A 235 20.05 -21.22 -21.51
N PRO A 236 21.11 -20.61 -20.95
CA PRO A 236 22.11 -21.39 -20.23
C PRO A 236 21.44 -22.09 -19.03
N SER A 237 21.93 -23.28 -18.69
CA SER A 237 21.52 -23.99 -17.48
C SER A 237 21.89 -23.15 -16.27
N LEU A 238 20.90 -22.47 -15.69
CA LEU A 238 21.05 -21.79 -14.41
C LEU A 238 21.22 -22.88 -13.35
N THR A 239 22.43 -23.03 -12.81
CA THR A 239 22.58 -23.64 -11.48
C THR A 239 21.73 -22.83 -10.53
N SER A 240 20.75 -23.49 -9.90
CA SER A 240 20.03 -22.88 -8.78
C SER A 240 21.08 -22.36 -7.80
N PRO A 241 21.01 -21.09 -7.37
CA PRO A 241 21.86 -20.66 -6.27
C PRO A 241 21.63 -21.64 -5.12
N LEU A 242 22.71 -22.05 -4.46
CA LEU A 242 22.60 -22.63 -3.13
C LEU A 242 21.69 -21.68 -2.37
N GLU A 243 20.53 -22.16 -1.92
CA GLU A 243 19.73 -21.42 -0.95
C GLU A 243 20.73 -20.96 0.12
N PRO A 244 20.81 -19.65 0.44
CA PRO A 244 21.57 -19.25 1.61
C PRO A 244 20.99 -20.11 2.73
N SER A 245 21.76 -21.07 3.22
CA SER A 245 21.31 -21.89 4.33
C SER A 245 21.12 -20.88 5.45
N LEU A 246 19.87 -20.49 5.70
CA LEU A 246 19.53 -19.68 6.85
C LEU A 246 19.97 -20.55 8.02
N GLN A 247 21.13 -20.24 8.57
CA GLN A 247 21.56 -20.85 9.81
C GLN A 247 20.63 -20.25 10.87
N VAL A 248 19.55 -20.99 11.15
CA VAL A 248 18.62 -20.64 12.21
C VAL A 248 19.30 -21.02 13.51
N GLU A 249 19.89 -20.03 14.17
CA GLU A 249 20.36 -20.18 15.54
C GLU A 249 19.16 -20.06 16.49
N VAL A 250 19.02 -21.04 17.38
CA VAL A 250 18.01 -20.97 18.45
C VAL A 250 18.52 -20.04 19.54
N VAL A 251 17.86 -18.90 19.73
CA VAL A 251 18.15 -17.97 20.82
C VAL A 251 17.23 -18.29 21.99
N GLU A 252 17.79 -18.81 23.08
CA GLU A 252 17.05 -19.06 24.31
C GLU A 252 16.74 -17.74 25.04
N PRO A 253 15.53 -17.57 25.61
CA PRO A 253 15.20 -16.37 26.37
C PRO A 253 16.04 -16.30 27.65
N PRO A 254 16.55 -15.10 28.01
CA PRO A 254 17.25 -14.88 29.29
C PRO A 254 16.45 -15.40 30.50
N CYS A 255 17.12 -16.05 31.45
CA CYS A 255 16.47 -16.65 32.64
C CYS A 255 15.57 -15.66 33.38
N ALA A 256 16.04 -14.43 33.58
CA ALA A 256 15.29 -13.38 34.26
C ALA A 256 13.99 -12.97 33.53
N LEU A 257 13.91 -13.13 32.21
CA LEU A 257 12.65 -12.94 31.47
C LEU A 257 11.73 -14.15 31.66
N LYS A 258 12.28 -15.36 31.58
CA LYS A 258 11.53 -16.62 31.75
C LYS A 258 10.86 -16.72 33.13
N GLU A 259 11.55 -16.31 34.19
CA GLU A 259 11.04 -16.33 35.57
C GLU A 259 9.88 -15.35 35.80
N ARG A 260 9.91 -14.21 35.10
CA ARG A 260 8.93 -13.11 35.23
C ARG A 260 7.82 -13.16 34.18
N ALA A 261 7.85 -14.10 33.25
CA ALA A 261 6.86 -14.23 32.21
C ALA A 261 5.44 -14.41 32.78
N ASN A 262 4.47 -13.70 32.19
CA ASN A 262 3.04 -13.84 32.49
C ASN A 262 2.55 -15.24 32.08
N LEU A 263 3.08 -15.79 30.98
CA LEU A 263 2.78 -17.14 30.51
C LEU A 263 3.94 -18.08 30.81
N ARG A 264 3.77 -18.96 31.80
CA ARG A 264 4.81 -19.92 32.24
C ARG A 264 4.72 -21.29 31.58
N ASP A 265 3.50 -21.71 31.25
CA ASP A 265 3.22 -23.00 30.60
C ASP A 265 2.55 -22.76 29.24
N TYR A 266 3.36 -22.45 28.23
CA TYR A 266 2.87 -22.28 26.87
C TYR A 266 2.26 -23.56 26.28
N PRO A 267 2.88 -24.76 26.38
CA PRO A 267 2.29 -25.98 25.84
C PRO A 267 0.91 -26.28 26.41
N GLY A 268 0.75 -26.18 27.74
CA GLY A 268 -0.54 -26.40 28.39
C GLY A 268 -1.58 -25.35 27.99
N ALA A 269 -1.19 -24.07 27.94
CA ALA A 269 -2.09 -23.00 27.51
C ALA A 269 -2.51 -23.14 26.04
N TYR A 270 -1.58 -23.50 25.16
CA TYR A 270 -1.86 -23.75 23.75
C TYR A 270 -2.84 -24.91 23.59
N GLN A 271 -2.59 -26.04 24.27
CA GLN A 271 -3.50 -27.19 24.24
C GLN A 271 -4.90 -26.83 24.77
N ALA A 272 -4.98 -26.16 25.92
CA ALA A 272 -6.25 -25.73 26.50
C ALA A 272 -7.03 -24.79 25.57
N SER A 273 -6.35 -23.88 24.86
CA SER A 273 -7.00 -22.96 23.91
C SER A 273 -7.66 -23.66 22.72
N LEU A 274 -7.20 -24.87 22.37
CA LEU A 274 -7.74 -25.68 21.28
C LEU A 274 -8.81 -26.66 21.76
N GLU A 275 -8.59 -27.31 22.90
CA GLU A 275 -9.46 -28.37 23.44
C GLU A 275 -10.66 -27.83 24.22
N ASP A 276 -10.48 -26.72 24.96
CA ASP A 276 -11.55 -26.04 25.71
C ASP A 276 -11.50 -24.51 25.51
N PRO A 277 -11.89 -24.00 24.32
CA PRO A 277 -11.95 -22.56 24.07
C PRO A 277 -12.91 -21.82 25.03
N GLU A 278 -13.97 -22.48 25.47
CA GLU A 278 -14.95 -21.93 26.42
C GLU A 278 -14.31 -21.63 27.77
N GLY A 279 -13.64 -22.61 28.37
CA GLY A 279 -12.92 -22.43 29.63
C GLY A 279 -11.74 -21.48 29.46
N PHE A 280 -10.94 -21.64 28.40
CA PHE A 280 -9.73 -20.88 28.18
C PHE A 280 -10.00 -19.39 27.95
N PHE A 281 -10.68 -19.03 26.86
CA PHE A 281 -10.94 -17.62 26.55
C PHE A 281 -12.03 -17.03 27.44
N GLY A 282 -12.99 -17.84 27.90
CA GLY A 282 -14.04 -17.39 28.81
C GLY A 282 -13.48 -16.98 30.18
N SER A 283 -12.46 -17.67 30.70
CA SER A 283 -11.83 -17.28 31.97
C SER A 283 -11.20 -15.88 31.89
N PHE A 284 -10.42 -15.61 30.83
CA PHE A 284 -9.81 -14.31 30.60
C PHE A 284 -10.85 -13.22 30.29
N ALA A 285 -11.89 -13.55 29.52
CA ALA A 285 -12.96 -12.60 29.18
C ALA A 285 -13.75 -12.11 30.40
N ARG A 286 -13.81 -12.88 31.50
CA ARG A 286 -14.51 -12.48 32.75
C ARG A 286 -13.80 -11.35 33.51
N GLU A 287 -12.54 -11.07 33.20
CA GLU A 287 -11.85 -9.91 33.75
C GLU A 287 -12.40 -8.58 33.22
N PHE A 288 -13.12 -8.62 32.10
CA PHE A 288 -13.74 -7.46 31.46
C PHE A 288 -15.14 -7.20 32.00
N HIS A 289 -15.58 -5.95 31.86
CA HIS A 289 -16.95 -5.58 32.16
C HIS A 289 -17.89 -6.00 31.02
N TRP A 290 -18.90 -6.78 31.39
CA TRP A 290 -19.99 -7.22 30.54
C TRP A 290 -21.30 -6.84 31.22
N GLU A 291 -22.08 -5.99 30.57
CA GLU A 291 -23.44 -5.64 31.02
C GLU A 291 -24.32 -6.90 31.06
N THR A 292 -24.12 -7.77 30.08
CA THR A 292 -24.72 -9.11 30.05
C THR A 292 -23.62 -10.08 29.65
N PRO A 293 -23.28 -11.07 30.50
CA PRO A 293 -22.35 -12.13 30.12
C PRO A 293 -22.82 -12.87 28.87
N TRP A 294 -21.87 -13.42 28.13
CA TRP A 294 -22.18 -14.24 26.96
C TRP A 294 -22.76 -15.60 27.37
N GLU A 295 -23.50 -16.19 26.45
CA GLU A 295 -24.03 -17.56 26.56
C GLU A 295 -23.02 -18.59 26.06
N ARG A 296 -22.20 -18.19 25.07
CA ARG A 296 -21.18 -19.03 24.42
C ARG A 296 -19.97 -18.19 24.03
N VAL A 297 -18.76 -18.63 24.38
CA VAL A 297 -17.49 -18.00 24.00
C VAL A 297 -17.24 -18.12 22.51
N TYR A 298 -17.43 -19.29 21.89
CA TYR A 298 -17.24 -19.46 20.44
C TYR A 298 -18.35 -20.29 19.81
N ASP A 299 -19.03 -19.70 18.82
CA ASP A 299 -19.99 -20.40 18.00
C ASP A 299 -19.38 -20.79 16.65
N PRO A 300 -19.12 -22.09 16.41
CA PRO A 300 -18.52 -22.56 15.16
C PRO A 300 -19.44 -22.44 13.94
N ALA A 301 -20.77 -22.35 14.12
CA ALA A 301 -21.70 -22.25 13.00
C ALA A 301 -21.65 -20.85 12.37
N THR A 302 -21.55 -19.83 13.21
CA THR A 302 -21.53 -18.41 12.81
C THR A 302 -20.13 -17.80 12.82
N HIS A 303 -19.13 -18.53 13.33
CA HIS A 303 -17.76 -18.04 13.59
C HIS A 303 -17.74 -16.77 14.47
N THR A 304 -18.68 -16.68 15.41
CA THR A 304 -18.81 -15.52 16.30
C THR A 304 -18.29 -15.83 17.70
N TRP A 305 -17.66 -14.84 18.31
CA TRP A 305 -17.15 -14.93 19.68
C TRP A 305 -18.03 -14.17 20.66
N PHE A 306 -18.26 -14.74 21.85
CA PHE A 306 -19.03 -14.17 22.96
C PHE A 306 -20.49 -13.87 22.59
N SER A 307 -21.16 -14.83 21.96
CA SER A 307 -22.57 -14.74 21.55
C SER A 307 -23.49 -14.51 22.76
N GLY A 308 -24.49 -13.63 22.59
CA GLY A 308 -25.37 -13.19 23.68
C GLY A 308 -24.76 -12.12 24.61
N GLY A 309 -23.43 -11.96 24.60
CA GLY A 309 -22.74 -11.01 25.45
C GLY A 309 -22.97 -9.55 25.03
N ARG A 310 -23.11 -8.66 26.02
CA ARG A 310 -23.23 -7.20 25.83
C ARG A 310 -22.13 -6.48 26.59
N THR A 311 -21.40 -5.61 25.92
CA THR A 311 -20.26 -4.88 26.48
C THR A 311 -20.07 -3.53 25.78
N ASN A 312 -19.06 -2.76 26.18
CA ASN A 312 -18.60 -1.57 25.49
C ASN A 312 -17.06 -1.48 25.58
N ALA A 313 -16.40 -1.18 24.46
CA ALA A 313 -14.94 -1.15 24.40
C ALA A 313 -14.38 0.08 25.14
N ALA A 314 -14.97 1.27 24.95
CA ALA A 314 -14.52 2.47 25.64
C ALA A 314 -14.68 2.36 27.17
N LEU A 315 -15.77 1.74 27.64
CA LEU A 315 -15.98 1.43 29.06
C LEU A 315 -14.84 0.55 29.62
N ASN A 316 -14.50 -0.51 28.90
CA ASN A 316 -13.42 -1.41 29.31
C ASN A 316 -12.02 -0.80 29.16
N ALA A 317 -11.86 0.20 28.30
CA ALA A 317 -10.61 0.93 28.14
C ALA A 317 -10.42 2.02 29.21
N LEU A 318 -11.50 2.52 29.82
CA LEU A 318 -11.44 3.70 30.69
C LEU A 318 -12.19 3.51 32.00
N ASP A 319 -13.52 3.49 31.94
CA ASP A 319 -14.43 3.56 33.09
C ASP A 319 -14.11 2.49 34.16
N ARG A 320 -13.87 1.24 33.72
CA ARG A 320 -13.61 0.12 34.64
C ARG A 320 -12.36 0.31 35.51
N HIS A 321 -11.43 1.15 35.08
CA HIS A 321 -10.16 1.39 35.76
C HIS A 321 -10.24 2.53 36.77
N LEU A 322 -11.24 3.40 36.70
CA LEU A 322 -11.32 4.60 37.55
C LEU A 322 -11.24 4.34 39.06
N PRO A 323 -11.88 3.30 39.64
CA PRO A 323 -11.83 3.09 41.09
C PRO A 323 -10.41 3.02 41.66
N GLU A 324 -9.45 2.48 40.90
CA GLU A 324 -8.08 2.25 41.36
C GLU A 324 -7.05 3.12 40.62
N LYS A 325 -7.31 3.47 39.36
CA LYS A 325 -6.32 4.04 38.43
C LYS A 325 -6.70 5.41 37.89
N ALA A 326 -7.69 6.10 38.49
CA ALA A 326 -8.12 7.42 38.00
C ALA A 326 -6.98 8.44 37.80
N GLN A 327 -5.97 8.44 38.68
CA GLN A 327 -4.79 9.34 38.58
C GLN A 327 -3.63 8.74 37.79
N GLN A 328 -3.70 7.48 37.39
CA GLN A 328 -2.64 6.85 36.61
C GLN A 328 -2.62 7.49 35.22
N VAL A 329 -1.43 7.76 34.71
CA VAL A 329 -1.25 8.15 33.30
C VAL A 329 -1.69 6.98 32.43
N ALA A 330 -2.56 7.28 31.47
CA ALA A 330 -3.09 6.35 30.50
C ALA A 330 -2.42 6.55 29.13
N LEU A 331 -2.24 7.81 28.73
CA LEU A 331 -1.57 8.18 27.49
C LEU A 331 -0.47 9.22 27.72
N ILE A 332 0.64 9.02 27.04
CA ILE A 332 1.69 10.01 26.85
C ILE A 332 1.67 10.37 25.36
N THR A 333 1.50 11.65 25.04
CA THR A 333 1.43 12.12 23.64
C THR A 333 2.60 13.03 23.36
N LEU A 334 3.30 12.76 22.25
CA LEU A 334 4.33 13.64 21.69
C LEU A 334 3.90 14.05 20.28
N ASP A 335 3.48 15.30 20.13
CA ASP A 335 3.11 15.84 18.82
C ASP A 335 4.36 16.15 17.97
N GLY A 336 4.14 16.51 16.69
CA GLY A 336 5.23 16.80 15.78
C GLY A 336 5.98 18.12 16.01
N ASP A 337 5.45 19.02 16.85
CA ASP A 337 6.16 20.22 17.32
C ASP A 337 7.02 19.93 18.57
N GLY A 338 6.93 18.71 19.09
CA GLY A 338 7.66 18.26 20.28
C GLY A 338 6.94 18.58 21.60
N HIS A 339 5.67 18.98 21.56
CA HIS A 339 4.87 19.15 22.76
C HIS A 339 4.55 17.78 23.36
N LEU A 340 4.91 17.66 24.63
CA LEU A 340 4.72 16.46 25.42
C LEU A 340 3.58 16.69 26.40
N GLU A 341 2.57 15.83 26.34
CA GLU A 341 1.47 15.82 27.29
C GLU A 341 1.28 14.45 27.91
N LYS A 342 0.67 14.43 29.09
CA LYS A 342 0.34 13.22 29.83
C LYS A 342 -1.11 13.32 30.25
N TRP A 343 -1.86 12.26 29.99
CA TRP A 343 -3.29 12.22 30.20
C TRP A 343 -3.63 11.06 31.13
N THR A 344 -4.29 11.37 32.24
CA THR A 344 -4.75 10.35 33.20
C THR A 344 -6.01 9.64 32.71
N TYR A 345 -6.31 8.47 33.27
CA TYR A 345 -7.56 7.76 32.98
C TYR A 345 -8.80 8.63 33.22
N ARG A 346 -8.81 9.44 34.29
CA ARG A 346 -9.92 10.35 34.59
C ARG A 346 -10.09 11.43 33.51
N GLU A 347 -9.00 12.04 33.07
CA GLU A 347 -9.05 13.11 32.05
C GLU A 347 -9.48 12.56 30.68
N LEU A 348 -8.95 11.39 30.29
CA LEU A 348 -9.36 10.74 29.05
C LEU A 348 -10.83 10.32 29.11
N LEU A 349 -11.32 9.82 30.26
CA LEU A 349 -12.73 9.51 30.41
C LEU A 349 -13.60 10.75 30.22
N ASP A 350 -13.31 11.85 30.93
CA ASP A 350 -14.12 13.07 30.85
C ASP A 350 -14.14 13.62 29.43
N LEU A 351 -12.97 13.84 28.83
CA LEU A 351 -12.86 14.40 27.47
C LEU A 351 -13.52 13.52 26.41
N SER A 352 -13.27 12.19 26.43
CA SER A 352 -13.87 11.29 25.44
C SER A 352 -15.38 11.12 25.63
N SER A 353 -15.89 11.19 26.87
CA SER A 353 -17.33 11.13 27.13
C SER A 353 -18.05 12.40 26.68
N ARG A 354 -17.43 13.56 26.85
CA ARG A 354 -18.02 14.82 26.36
C ARG A 354 -17.95 14.94 24.85
N LEU A 355 -16.83 14.53 24.24
CA LEU A 355 -16.72 14.42 22.78
C LEU A 355 -17.76 13.46 22.19
N ALA A 356 -18.07 12.37 22.89
CA ALA A 356 -19.18 11.48 22.52
C ALA A 356 -20.54 12.22 22.49
N GLY A 357 -20.80 13.10 23.45
CA GLY A 357 -22.00 13.96 23.42
C GLY A 357 -22.00 14.97 22.28
N VAL A 358 -20.84 15.51 21.89
CA VAL A 358 -20.71 16.33 20.67
C VAL A 358 -21.13 15.52 19.44
N PHE A 359 -20.64 14.29 19.29
CA PHE A 359 -21.06 13.43 18.16
C PHE A 359 -22.55 13.12 18.18
N GLN A 360 -23.15 12.88 19.36
CA GLN A 360 -24.59 12.70 19.49
C GLN A 360 -25.38 13.95 19.08
N ASN A 361 -24.91 15.15 19.45
CA ASN A 361 -25.52 16.42 19.06
C ASN A 361 -25.42 16.67 17.54
N LEU A 362 -24.36 16.15 16.89
CA LEU A 362 -24.22 16.12 15.44
C LEU A 362 -25.10 15.03 14.77
N GLY A 363 -25.89 14.30 15.56
CA GLY A 363 -26.84 13.30 15.08
C GLY A 363 -26.25 11.91 14.86
N ILE A 364 -25.02 11.64 15.31
CA ILE A 364 -24.40 10.31 15.23
C ILE A 364 -25.08 9.35 16.20
N LYS A 365 -25.50 8.19 15.69
CA LYS A 365 -26.18 7.15 16.48
C LYS A 365 -25.36 5.87 16.50
N ARG A 366 -25.73 4.96 17.40
CA ARG A 366 -25.20 3.60 17.43
C ARG A 366 -25.32 2.96 16.04
N GLY A 367 -24.21 2.42 15.54
CA GLY A 367 -24.11 1.77 14.22
C GLY A 367 -23.84 2.71 13.05
N ASP A 368 -23.92 4.04 13.21
CA ASP A 368 -23.46 4.98 12.20
C ASP A 368 -21.94 4.91 12.06
N ARG A 369 -21.44 5.09 10.82
CA ARG A 369 -20.01 5.07 10.54
C ARG A 369 -19.45 6.48 10.53
N VAL A 370 -18.35 6.71 11.22
CA VAL A 370 -17.67 8.01 11.26
C VAL A 370 -16.24 7.81 10.81
N ALA A 371 -15.87 8.48 9.73
CA ALA A 371 -14.53 8.41 9.18
C ALA A 371 -13.57 9.30 9.95
N LEU A 372 -12.37 8.79 10.24
CA LEU A 372 -11.32 9.51 10.94
C LEU A 372 -10.09 9.60 10.05
N TYR A 373 -9.70 10.83 9.71
CA TYR A 373 -8.51 11.16 8.94
C TYR A 373 -7.65 12.14 9.74
N LEU A 374 -7.06 11.62 10.82
CA LEU A 374 -6.31 12.35 11.82
C LEU A 374 -4.89 11.76 11.91
N PRO A 375 -3.87 12.54 12.30
CA PRO A 375 -2.59 11.96 12.69
C PRO A 375 -2.69 11.21 14.04
N THR A 376 -1.72 10.34 14.31
CA THR A 376 -1.54 9.76 15.65
C THR A 376 -1.34 10.85 16.70
N GLY A 377 -2.17 10.83 17.74
CA GLY A 377 -2.16 11.85 18.79
C GLY A 377 -3.39 11.75 19.70
N LEU A 378 -3.57 12.77 20.55
CA LEU A 378 -4.66 12.82 21.53
C LEU A 378 -6.03 12.86 20.85
N GLU A 379 -6.21 13.68 19.83
CA GLU A 379 -7.50 13.91 19.17
C GLU A 379 -7.98 12.66 18.44
N ALA A 380 -7.05 11.90 17.87
CA ALA A 380 -7.33 10.58 17.31
C ALA A 380 -7.77 9.60 18.40
N ALA A 381 -7.03 9.52 19.51
CA ALA A 381 -7.39 8.65 20.64
C ALA A 381 -8.77 9.00 21.22
N LEU A 382 -9.04 10.28 21.48
CA LEU A 382 -10.33 10.76 21.98
C LEU A 382 -11.47 10.45 21.00
N SER A 383 -11.27 10.67 19.70
CA SER A 383 -12.28 10.37 18.67
C SER A 383 -12.64 8.89 18.62
N LEU A 384 -11.62 8.01 18.66
CA LEU A 384 -11.81 6.55 18.67
C LEU A 384 -12.61 6.11 19.90
N LEU A 385 -12.20 6.55 21.09
CA LEU A 385 -12.84 6.20 22.36
C LEU A 385 -14.27 6.77 22.46
N ALA A 386 -14.49 8.01 22.00
CA ALA A 386 -15.80 8.65 22.00
C ALA A 386 -16.81 7.93 21.08
N LEU A 387 -16.39 7.56 19.86
CA LEU A 387 -17.25 6.84 18.92
C LEU A 387 -17.57 5.43 19.41
N ALA A 388 -16.56 4.71 19.93
CA ALA A 388 -16.75 3.41 20.57
C ALA A 388 -17.72 3.48 21.76
N ARG A 389 -17.65 4.54 22.57
CA ARG A 389 -18.52 4.75 23.74
C ARG A 389 -20.00 4.78 23.36
N ILE A 390 -20.36 5.44 22.27
CA ILE A 390 -21.76 5.54 21.80
C ILE A 390 -22.16 4.40 20.83
N GLY A 391 -21.28 3.42 20.62
CA GLY A 391 -21.49 2.31 19.69
C GLY A 391 -21.54 2.75 18.23
N ALA A 392 -20.96 3.89 17.88
CA ALA A 392 -20.69 4.26 16.49
C ALA A 392 -19.48 3.46 15.96
N VAL A 393 -19.41 3.29 14.65
CA VAL A 393 -18.37 2.50 13.99
C VAL A 393 -17.32 3.46 13.44
N HIS A 394 -16.13 3.52 14.04
CA HIS A 394 -15.09 4.38 13.52
C HIS A 394 -14.40 3.74 12.30
N VAL A 395 -14.31 4.50 11.21
CA VAL A 395 -13.63 4.10 9.97
C VAL A 395 -12.22 4.69 10.02
N ALA A 396 -11.24 3.83 10.29
CA ALA A 396 -9.85 4.20 10.44
C ALA A 396 -9.20 4.42 9.06
N LEU A 397 -8.75 5.65 8.78
CA LEU A 397 -8.14 6.01 7.51
C LEU A 397 -6.71 6.54 7.75
N PRO A 398 -5.67 5.81 7.34
CA PRO A 398 -4.29 6.24 7.49
C PRO A 398 -4.00 7.57 6.83
N VAL A 399 -3.29 8.47 7.51
CA VAL A 399 -2.76 9.68 6.88
C VAL A 399 -1.78 9.33 5.76
N GLY A 400 -1.82 10.10 4.68
CA GLY A 400 -1.01 9.86 3.48
C GLY A 400 -1.77 9.20 2.31
N LEU A 401 -3.06 8.91 2.48
CA LEU A 401 -3.93 8.57 1.35
C LEU A 401 -4.07 9.76 0.39
N GLY A 402 -4.00 9.49 -0.91
CA GLY A 402 -4.37 10.47 -1.93
C GLY A 402 -5.89 10.72 -1.99
N PRO A 403 -6.35 11.81 -2.63
CA PRO A 403 -7.76 12.19 -2.67
C PRO A 403 -8.70 11.09 -3.18
N GLU A 404 -8.31 10.38 -4.24
CA GLU A 404 -9.10 9.32 -4.84
C GLU A 404 -9.25 8.11 -3.91
N ALA A 405 -8.15 7.72 -3.25
CA ALA A 405 -8.12 6.60 -2.33
C ALA A 405 -8.91 6.89 -1.04
N LEU A 406 -8.86 8.15 -0.57
CA LEU A 406 -9.69 8.64 0.53
C LEU A 406 -11.17 8.61 0.15
N ARG A 407 -11.52 9.20 -1.01
CA ARG A 407 -12.90 9.23 -1.52
C ARG A 407 -13.52 7.84 -1.62
N GLU A 408 -12.78 6.89 -2.20
CA GLU A 408 -13.27 5.52 -2.37
C GLU A 408 -13.68 4.89 -1.03
N ARG A 409 -12.88 5.08 0.02
CA ARG A 409 -13.14 4.55 1.36
C ARG A 409 -14.30 5.27 2.05
N LEU A 410 -14.44 6.59 1.86
CA LEU A 410 -15.58 7.36 2.37
C LEU A 410 -16.90 6.85 1.77
N LEU A 411 -16.91 6.60 0.46
CA LEU A 411 -18.08 6.07 -0.23
C LEU A 411 -18.38 4.63 0.17
N GLN A 412 -17.37 3.76 0.22
CA GLN A 412 -17.51 2.36 0.59
C GLN A 412 -18.03 2.19 2.02
N SER A 413 -17.54 3.01 2.95
CA SER A 413 -17.95 2.95 4.35
C SER A 413 -19.29 3.64 4.63
N GLN A 414 -19.84 4.40 3.68
CA GLN A 414 -21.07 5.18 3.89
C GLN A 414 -21.01 5.98 5.20
N ALA A 415 -19.88 6.67 5.40
CA ALA A 415 -19.66 7.49 6.58
C ALA A 415 -20.70 8.61 6.66
N ARG A 416 -21.20 8.89 7.86
CA ARG A 416 -22.13 9.99 8.17
C ARG A 416 -21.42 11.30 8.47
N LEU A 417 -20.17 11.21 8.90
CA LEU A 417 -19.32 12.32 9.29
C LEU A 417 -17.86 11.95 9.00
N LEU A 418 -17.07 12.92 8.56
CA LEU A 418 -15.62 12.84 8.53
C LEU A 418 -15.05 13.75 9.62
N VAL A 419 -14.20 13.22 10.50
CA VAL A 419 -13.36 14.01 11.38
C VAL A 419 -11.97 14.06 10.76
N ALA A 420 -11.47 15.26 10.46
CA ALA A 420 -10.22 15.42 9.71
C ALA A 420 -9.34 16.53 10.31
N ALA A 421 -8.03 16.28 10.34
CA ALA A 421 -7.05 17.31 10.63
C ALA A 421 -6.74 18.12 9.36
N ASP A 422 -6.42 19.39 9.51
CA ASP A 422 -5.98 20.24 8.39
C ASP A 422 -4.52 20.00 7.99
N GLY A 423 -3.71 19.38 8.85
CA GLY A 423 -2.35 18.94 8.58
C GLY A 423 -1.83 17.86 9.55
N TYR A 424 -0.65 17.32 9.26
CA TYR A 424 0.10 16.41 10.13
C TYR A 424 1.60 16.66 10.01
N PHE A 425 2.38 16.26 11.00
CA PHE A 425 3.84 16.40 10.95
C PHE A 425 4.54 15.20 10.32
N ARG A 426 5.56 15.51 9.52
CA ARG A 426 6.49 14.53 8.97
C ARG A 426 7.89 15.11 8.89
N ARG A 427 8.80 14.54 9.69
CA ARG A 427 10.19 14.97 9.87
C ARG A 427 10.29 16.46 10.20
N GLY A 428 9.51 16.91 11.17
CA GLY A 428 9.45 18.30 11.62
C GLY A 428 8.78 19.27 10.63
N GLN A 429 8.19 18.79 9.54
CA GLN A 429 7.44 19.62 8.60
C GLN A 429 5.94 19.37 8.71
N LEU A 430 5.15 20.45 8.81
CA LEU A 430 3.70 20.39 8.73
C LEU A 430 3.27 20.15 7.27
N VAL A 431 2.69 18.99 7.01
CA VAL A 431 2.16 18.58 5.71
C VAL A 431 0.65 18.85 5.69
N PRO A 432 0.14 19.66 4.74
CA PRO A 432 -1.29 19.99 4.69
C PRO A 432 -2.13 18.79 4.22
N LEU A 433 -3.23 18.54 4.92
CA LEU A 433 -4.24 17.54 4.58
C LEU A 433 -5.51 18.15 4.00
N ARG A 434 -5.80 19.43 4.31
CA ARG A 434 -7.03 20.08 3.84
C ARG A 434 -7.27 19.98 2.33
N PRO A 435 -6.29 20.24 1.44
CA PRO A 435 -6.49 20.08 -0.01
C PRO A 435 -6.84 18.65 -0.44
N VAL A 436 -6.29 17.65 0.25
CA VAL A 436 -6.55 16.23 -0.04
C VAL A 436 -7.99 15.88 0.32
N VAL A 437 -8.44 16.31 1.49
CA VAL A 437 -9.80 16.08 2.00
C VAL A 437 -10.82 16.82 1.14
N GLU A 438 -10.60 18.10 0.83
CA GLU A 438 -11.50 18.88 -0.04
C GLU A 438 -11.64 18.25 -1.44
N ALA A 439 -10.54 17.81 -2.04
CA ALA A 439 -10.57 17.11 -3.31
C ALA A 439 -11.33 15.78 -3.22
N ALA A 440 -11.12 15.00 -2.15
CA ALA A 440 -11.83 13.74 -1.92
C ALA A 440 -13.35 13.96 -1.75
N LEU A 441 -13.74 15.07 -1.13
CA LEU A 441 -15.14 15.44 -0.85
C LEU A 441 -15.85 16.13 -2.01
N SER A 442 -15.16 16.49 -3.09
CA SER A 442 -15.76 17.21 -4.22
C SER A 442 -17.04 16.53 -4.72
N GLY A 443 -18.18 17.22 -4.63
CA GLY A 443 -19.49 16.69 -5.00
C GLY A 443 -20.07 15.62 -4.06
N LEU A 444 -19.55 15.49 -2.83
CA LEU A 444 -20.15 14.68 -1.75
C LEU A 444 -20.78 15.61 -0.71
N ASP A 445 -21.97 15.26 -0.25
CA ASP A 445 -22.64 15.93 0.87
C ASP A 445 -22.31 15.20 2.19
N LEU A 446 -21.01 15.16 2.52
CA LEU A 446 -20.50 14.56 3.76
C LEU A 446 -19.99 15.68 4.68
N PRO A 447 -20.62 15.92 5.84
CA PRO A 447 -20.13 16.91 6.79
C PRO A 447 -18.73 16.57 7.30
N VAL A 448 -17.95 17.62 7.54
CA VAL A 448 -16.58 17.51 8.07
C VAL A 448 -16.50 18.24 9.40
N LEU A 449 -16.01 17.54 10.42
CA LEU A 449 -15.55 18.12 11.67
C LEU A 449 -14.04 18.35 11.56
N TRP A 450 -13.64 19.61 11.37
CA TRP A 450 -12.23 19.96 11.25
C TRP A 450 -11.55 20.03 12.62
N HIS A 451 -10.32 19.53 12.64
CA HIS A 451 -9.31 19.79 13.66
C HIS A 451 -8.22 20.69 13.05
N THR A 452 -8.10 21.91 13.56
CA THR A 452 -7.08 22.87 13.15
C THR A 452 -5.83 22.68 14.01
N ARG A 453 -4.70 22.28 13.40
CA ARG A 453 -3.44 22.04 14.13
C ARG A 453 -2.94 23.32 14.82
N GLY A 454 -2.29 23.15 15.97
CA GLY A 454 -1.76 24.26 16.78
C GLY A 454 -2.81 25.06 17.55
N THR A 455 -4.04 24.55 17.67
CA THR A 455 -5.13 25.20 18.41
C THR A 455 -5.73 24.27 19.46
N THR A 456 -6.40 24.85 20.45
CA THR A 456 -7.17 24.14 21.48
C THR A 456 -8.62 23.85 21.07
N GLU A 457 -9.03 24.23 19.86
CA GLU A 457 -10.43 24.19 19.38
C GLU A 457 -11.06 22.80 19.55
N PHE A 458 -10.30 21.73 19.27
CA PHE A 458 -10.80 20.36 19.41
C PHE A 458 -11.10 20.00 20.87
N LEU A 459 -10.23 20.38 21.80
CA LEU A 459 -10.39 20.12 23.23
C LEU A 459 -11.44 21.03 23.86
N GLU A 460 -11.55 22.27 23.42
CA GLU A 460 -12.62 23.20 23.82
C GLU A 460 -13.98 22.64 23.42
N ARG A 461 -14.12 22.23 22.14
CA ARG A 461 -15.34 21.58 21.64
C ARG A 461 -15.68 20.32 22.43
N ALA A 462 -14.69 19.47 22.73
CA ALA A 462 -14.90 18.32 23.58
C ALA A 462 -15.40 18.76 24.97
N SER A 463 -14.78 19.75 25.59
CA SER A 463 -15.13 20.23 26.94
C SER A 463 -16.55 20.81 27.04
N GLU A 464 -17.04 21.46 25.98
CA GLU A 464 -18.40 21.98 25.87
C GLU A 464 -19.48 20.90 25.69
N GLY A 465 -19.07 19.70 25.29
CA GLY A 465 -19.97 18.56 25.14
C GLY A 465 -20.58 18.12 26.47
N LYS A 466 -21.83 17.65 26.42
CA LYS A 466 -22.42 16.92 27.55
C LYS A 466 -21.79 15.53 27.62
N PRO A 467 -21.32 15.05 28.77
CA PRO A 467 -20.79 13.69 28.87
C PRO A 467 -21.88 12.68 28.53
N ALA A 468 -21.56 11.74 27.64
CA ALA A 468 -22.43 10.63 27.27
C ALA A 468 -22.00 9.36 28.00
N ASP A 469 -22.97 8.57 28.45
CA ASP A 469 -22.72 7.25 29.02
C ASP A 469 -22.31 6.24 27.95
N ALA A 470 -21.54 5.22 28.35
CA ALA A 470 -21.21 4.11 27.47
C ALA A 470 -22.45 3.27 27.16
N VAL A 471 -22.73 3.08 25.88
CA VAL A 471 -23.88 2.31 25.40
C VAL A 471 -23.48 0.84 25.31
N PRO A 472 -24.12 -0.08 26.07
CA PRO A 472 -23.86 -1.51 25.91
C PRO A 472 -24.33 -1.99 24.53
N VAL A 473 -23.43 -2.68 23.83
CA VAL A 473 -23.68 -3.25 22.51
C VAL A 473 -23.40 -4.75 22.51
N PRO A 474 -24.04 -5.55 21.64
CA PRO A 474 -23.65 -6.94 21.43
C PRO A 474 -22.15 -7.08 21.17
N ALA A 475 -21.53 -8.17 21.62
CA ALA A 475 -20.09 -8.38 21.47
C ALA A 475 -19.61 -8.32 20.01
N GLN A 476 -20.49 -8.67 19.06
CA GLN A 476 -20.23 -8.65 17.61
C GLN A 476 -20.62 -7.33 16.94
N HIS A 477 -21.21 -6.38 17.68
CA HIS A 477 -21.52 -5.05 17.14
C HIS A 477 -20.22 -4.42 16.60
N PRO A 478 -20.20 -3.88 15.37
CA PRO A 478 -18.98 -3.32 14.79
C PRO A 478 -18.40 -2.19 15.65
N LEU A 479 -17.15 -2.36 16.07
CA LEU A 479 -16.36 -1.31 16.70
C LEU A 479 -15.75 -0.41 15.62
N PHE A 480 -15.13 -1.03 14.62
CA PHE A 480 -14.41 -0.30 13.58
C PHE A 480 -14.37 -0.98 12.23
N ILE A 481 -14.07 -0.16 11.22
CA ILE A 481 -13.74 -0.59 9.85
C ILE A 481 -12.33 -0.11 9.52
N LEU A 482 -11.46 -1.03 9.10
CA LEU A 482 -10.11 -0.71 8.64
C LEU A 482 -9.91 -1.29 7.24
N HIS A 483 -9.53 -0.44 6.29
CA HIS A 483 -9.40 -0.86 4.89
C HIS A 483 -8.01 -1.45 4.61
N THR A 484 -7.98 -2.64 4.03
CA THR A 484 -6.74 -3.29 3.56
C THR A 484 -6.63 -3.26 2.03
N SER A 485 -5.40 -3.31 1.50
CA SER A 485 -5.15 -3.48 0.07
C SER A 485 -5.64 -4.86 -0.36
N GLY A 486 -6.79 -4.91 -1.03
CA GLY A 486 -7.31 -6.16 -1.58
C GLY A 486 -6.51 -6.61 -2.81
N SER A 487 -6.34 -7.92 -2.99
CA SER A 487 -5.77 -8.53 -4.21
C SER A 487 -6.51 -8.17 -5.50
N THR A 488 -7.75 -7.70 -5.38
CA THR A 488 -8.65 -7.33 -6.48
C THR A 488 -8.61 -5.84 -6.84
N GLY A 489 -7.66 -5.07 -6.30
CA GLY A 489 -7.46 -3.64 -6.58
C GLY A 489 -8.38 -2.68 -5.81
N ARG A 490 -9.59 -3.10 -5.42
CA ARG A 490 -10.45 -2.33 -4.51
C ARG A 490 -10.12 -2.62 -3.04
N PRO A 491 -10.04 -1.61 -2.16
CA PRO A 491 -9.81 -1.81 -0.74
C PRO A 491 -10.96 -2.60 -0.10
N LYS A 492 -10.63 -3.47 0.87
CA LYS A 492 -11.62 -4.26 1.61
C LYS A 492 -11.73 -3.71 3.03
N GLY A 493 -12.91 -3.27 3.44
CA GLY A 493 -13.18 -2.82 4.80
C GLY A 493 -13.29 -4.01 5.76
N VAL A 494 -12.22 -4.31 6.50
CA VAL A 494 -12.21 -5.33 7.54
C VAL A 494 -12.96 -4.79 8.75
N VAL A 495 -13.89 -5.59 9.28
CA VAL A 495 -14.74 -5.21 10.41
C VAL A 495 -14.34 -6.00 11.65
N HIS A 496 -14.14 -5.31 12.77
CA HIS A 496 -13.96 -5.93 14.08
C HIS A 496 -15.07 -5.49 15.03
N GLY A 497 -15.59 -6.43 15.83
CA GLY A 497 -16.59 -6.17 16.86
C GLY A 497 -15.96 -5.77 18.20
N HIS A 498 -16.78 -5.41 19.18
CA HIS A 498 -16.30 -4.96 20.50
C HIS A 498 -15.65 -6.08 21.33
N GLY A 499 -16.34 -7.20 21.54
CA GLY A 499 -15.95 -8.19 22.55
C GLY A 499 -14.76 -9.05 22.14
N GLY A 500 -14.87 -9.75 21.01
CA GLY A 500 -13.81 -10.64 20.52
C GLY A 500 -12.49 -9.92 20.25
N TYR A 501 -12.56 -8.70 19.68
CA TYR A 501 -11.39 -7.86 19.48
C TYR A 501 -10.72 -7.49 20.81
N MET A 502 -11.48 -6.93 21.75
CA MET A 502 -11.00 -6.52 23.08
C MET A 502 -10.30 -7.67 23.80
N VAL A 503 -10.93 -8.83 23.85
CA VAL A 503 -10.37 -10.03 24.49
C VAL A 503 -9.08 -10.47 23.79
N GLY A 504 -9.10 -10.62 22.47
CA GLY A 504 -7.97 -11.12 21.71
C GLY A 504 -6.72 -10.22 21.81
N VAL A 505 -6.88 -8.90 21.59
CA VAL A 505 -5.73 -7.98 21.60
C VAL A 505 -5.16 -7.78 23.01
N SER A 506 -6.02 -7.81 24.03
CA SER A 506 -5.58 -7.73 25.43
C SER A 506 -4.84 -9.00 25.86
N TRP A 507 -5.30 -10.18 25.43
CA TRP A 507 -4.62 -11.43 25.69
C TRP A 507 -3.23 -11.44 25.04
N ALA A 508 -3.15 -11.05 23.77
CA ALA A 508 -1.88 -10.95 23.05
C ALA A 508 -0.92 -9.98 23.75
N LEU A 509 -1.38 -8.78 24.12
CA LEU A 509 -0.52 -7.80 24.78
C LEU A 509 -0.02 -8.28 26.14
N ARG A 510 -0.87 -8.94 26.94
CA ARG A 510 -0.48 -9.45 28.25
C ARG A 510 0.45 -10.65 28.16
N TYR A 511 0.16 -11.64 27.30
CA TYR A 511 0.83 -12.93 27.34
C TYR A 511 1.87 -13.13 26.23
N LEU A 512 1.65 -12.57 25.03
CA LEU A 512 2.60 -12.68 23.93
C LEU A 512 3.67 -11.59 24.01
N PHE A 513 3.27 -10.33 24.22
CA PHE A 513 4.20 -9.21 24.41
C PHE A 513 4.63 -9.03 25.86
N ASP A 514 4.09 -9.86 26.76
CA ASP A 514 4.47 -9.97 28.15
C ASP A 514 4.37 -8.66 28.95
N LEU A 515 3.45 -7.76 28.60
CA LEU A 515 3.28 -6.48 29.28
C LEU A 515 2.85 -6.68 30.75
N LYS A 516 3.54 -6.05 31.69
CA LYS A 516 3.23 -6.09 33.12
C LYS A 516 2.38 -4.89 33.55
N PRO A 517 1.63 -5.02 34.66
CA PRO A 517 0.95 -3.88 35.26
C PRO A 517 1.92 -2.73 35.57
N GLY A 518 1.60 -1.54 35.09
CA GLY A 518 2.39 -0.32 35.33
C GLY A 518 3.48 -0.04 34.28
N GLU A 519 3.78 -0.99 33.40
CA GLU A 519 4.74 -0.80 32.31
C GLU A 519 4.21 0.10 31.20
N VAL A 520 5.13 0.78 30.50
CA VAL A 520 4.85 1.65 29.37
C VAL A 520 5.04 0.87 28.07
N PHE A 521 3.96 0.77 27.30
CA PHE A 521 3.98 0.19 25.97
C PHE A 521 4.17 1.28 24.91
N HIS A 522 4.96 0.99 23.88
CA HIS A 522 5.06 1.84 22.70
C HIS A 522 5.05 1.02 21.41
N THR A 523 4.28 1.48 20.43
CA THR A 523 4.43 1.04 19.04
C THR A 523 4.73 2.21 18.14
N THR A 524 5.60 2.00 17.16
CA THR A 524 5.92 2.99 16.11
C THR A 524 4.85 3.06 15.02
N ALA A 525 3.88 2.14 15.03
CA ALA A 525 2.80 2.13 14.07
C ALA A 525 1.76 3.22 14.35
N ASP A 526 1.34 3.93 13.30
CA ASP A 526 0.28 4.93 13.39
C ASP A 526 -1.08 4.29 13.78
N LEU A 527 -1.87 5.02 14.58
CA LEU A 527 -3.14 4.55 15.13
C LEU A 527 -4.12 4.06 14.09
N PHE A 528 -4.07 4.53 12.85
CA PHE A 528 -5.03 4.15 11.81
C PHE A 528 -4.60 2.92 11.00
N TRP A 529 -3.50 2.26 11.40
CA TRP A 529 -3.13 0.91 11.00
C TRP A 529 -3.46 -0.11 12.09
N VAL A 530 -3.65 -1.38 11.74
CA VAL A 530 -4.13 -2.41 12.70
C VAL A 530 -3.23 -2.56 13.93
N VAL A 531 -1.90 -2.42 13.78
CA VAL A 531 -0.95 -2.49 14.89
C VAL A 531 -1.10 -1.29 15.83
N GLY A 532 -1.12 -0.07 15.30
CA GLY A 532 -1.31 1.13 16.12
C GLY A 532 -2.70 1.18 16.75
N HIS A 533 -3.75 0.78 16.03
CA HIS A 533 -5.11 0.68 16.58
C HIS A 533 -5.15 -0.27 17.78
N SER A 534 -4.60 -1.46 17.60
CA SER A 534 -4.69 -2.55 18.57
C SER A 534 -3.75 -2.36 19.74
N PHE A 535 -2.48 -2.10 19.47
CA PHE A 535 -1.44 -2.06 20.50
C PHE A 535 -1.02 -0.65 20.86
N GLY A 536 -1.23 0.35 19.99
CA GLY A 536 -0.96 1.75 20.32
C GLY A 536 -2.05 2.40 21.18
N LEU A 537 -3.31 1.96 21.08
CA LEU A 537 -4.40 2.54 21.87
C LEU A 537 -5.17 1.50 22.68
N TYR A 538 -5.85 0.57 22.01
CA TYR A 538 -6.88 -0.24 22.66
C TYR A 538 -6.35 -1.21 23.70
N ALA A 539 -5.41 -2.08 23.35
CA ALA A 539 -4.91 -3.13 24.23
C ALA A 539 -4.23 -2.59 25.51
N PRO A 540 -3.35 -1.56 25.47
CA PRO A 540 -2.78 -1.01 26.69
C PRO A 540 -3.85 -0.42 27.61
N LEU A 541 -4.82 0.31 27.06
CA LEU A 541 -5.91 0.90 27.84
C LEU A 541 -6.85 -0.16 28.41
N PHE A 542 -7.16 -1.20 27.65
CA PHE A 542 -7.86 -2.36 28.17
C PHE A 542 -7.11 -2.95 29.37
N LEU A 543 -5.79 -3.12 29.32
CA LEU A 543 -5.06 -3.66 30.46
C LEU A 543 -4.85 -2.67 31.62
N GLY A 544 -5.39 -1.45 31.52
CA GLY A 544 -5.16 -0.41 32.51
C GLY A 544 -3.69 0.03 32.56
N GLY A 545 -2.98 -0.04 31.43
CA GLY A 545 -1.58 0.33 31.26
C GLY A 545 -1.38 1.77 30.78
N THR A 546 -0.15 2.09 30.37
CA THR A 546 0.22 3.39 29.78
C THR A 546 0.69 3.19 28.34
N SER A 547 0.18 3.98 27.39
CA SER A 547 0.65 3.96 26.00
C SER A 547 1.33 5.27 25.61
N LEU A 548 2.43 5.17 24.87
CA LEU A 548 3.13 6.30 24.25
C LEU A 548 2.69 6.44 22.78
N LEU A 549 2.05 7.57 22.48
CA LEU A 549 1.66 7.99 21.14
C LEU A 549 2.60 9.07 20.63
N VAL A 550 3.18 8.84 19.46
CA VAL A 550 4.15 9.74 18.84
C VAL A 550 3.68 10.03 17.42
N GLU A 551 3.47 11.31 17.10
CA GLU A 551 3.00 11.71 15.77
C GLU A 551 4.10 11.55 14.72
N ASP A 552 5.28 12.15 14.98
CA ASP A 552 6.34 12.21 13.98
C ASP A 552 7.19 10.92 13.95
N ARG A 553 8.00 10.79 12.89
CA ARG A 553 8.81 9.60 12.68
C ARG A 553 9.74 9.29 13.84
N PRO A 554 9.98 8.00 14.11
CA PRO A 554 10.82 7.58 15.24
C PRO A 554 12.26 8.08 15.13
N ASP A 555 12.77 8.30 13.91
CA ASP A 555 14.13 8.72 13.57
C ASP A 555 14.32 10.24 13.46
N HIS A 556 13.31 11.05 13.78
CA HIS A 556 13.41 12.52 13.72
C HIS A 556 13.77 13.11 15.10
N PRO A 557 14.65 14.13 15.22
CA PRO A 557 15.41 14.81 14.15
C PRO A 557 16.64 14.05 13.66
N ASN A 558 17.03 12.98 14.34
CA ASN A 558 18.15 12.13 13.97
C ASN A 558 17.91 10.68 14.46
N PRO A 559 18.63 9.67 13.95
CA PRO A 559 18.40 8.27 14.34
C PRO A 559 18.54 7.98 15.84
N ALA A 560 19.32 8.76 16.59
CA ALA A 560 19.45 8.59 18.04
C ALA A 560 18.16 8.98 18.78
N ALA A 561 17.36 9.89 18.21
CA ALA A 561 16.09 10.32 18.79
C ALA A 561 15.15 9.15 19.09
N PHE A 562 15.22 8.07 18.30
CA PHE A 562 14.48 6.85 18.58
C PHE A 562 14.80 6.29 19.97
N TYR A 563 16.07 5.97 20.22
CA TYR A 563 16.53 5.40 21.49
C TYR A 563 16.43 6.39 22.65
N GLU A 564 16.67 7.69 22.39
CA GLU A 564 16.52 8.74 23.38
C GLU A 564 15.07 8.86 23.87
N ARG A 565 14.08 8.75 22.96
CA ARG A 565 12.66 8.73 23.33
C ARG A 565 12.33 7.49 24.17
N LEU A 566 12.75 6.30 23.76
CA LEU A 566 12.50 5.07 24.52
C LEU A 566 13.03 5.20 25.96
N LYS A 567 14.27 5.70 26.11
CA LYS A 567 14.87 5.96 27.42
C LYS A 567 14.15 7.06 28.20
N ARG A 568 13.82 8.19 27.56
CA ARG A 568 13.18 9.35 28.19
C ARG A 568 11.80 8.99 28.75
N PHE A 569 11.06 8.14 28.05
CA PHE A 569 9.70 7.77 28.43
C PHE A 569 9.62 6.46 29.22
N GLY A 570 10.75 5.79 29.44
CA GLY A 570 10.80 4.54 30.18
C GLY A 570 9.98 3.45 29.50
N VAL A 571 10.12 3.30 28.17
CA VAL A 571 9.41 2.26 27.41
C VAL A 571 9.94 0.89 27.83
N ASP A 572 9.05 0.04 28.35
CA ASP A 572 9.37 -1.32 28.78
C ASP A 572 9.20 -2.32 27.64
N VAL A 573 8.15 -2.13 26.81
CA VAL A 573 7.83 -3.01 25.68
C VAL A 573 7.65 -2.17 24.41
N LEU A 574 8.46 -2.48 23.39
CA LEU A 574 8.45 -1.84 22.08
C LEU A 574 7.94 -2.82 21.01
N LEU A 575 6.98 -2.36 20.20
CA LEU A 575 6.56 -3.05 18.97
C LEU A 575 6.81 -2.15 17.75
N THR A 576 7.77 -2.52 16.91
CA THR A 576 8.11 -1.77 15.69
C THR A 576 8.16 -2.67 14.45
N SER A 577 8.04 -2.08 13.27
CA SER A 577 8.33 -2.75 12.01
C SER A 577 9.84 -3.05 11.87
N PRO A 578 10.21 -4.11 11.13
CA PRO A 578 11.60 -4.33 10.72
C PRO A 578 12.17 -3.24 9.79
N THR A 579 11.29 -2.61 8.99
CA THR A 579 11.59 -1.42 8.17
C THR A 579 11.56 -0.16 9.02
#